data_AF-A0A242NSJ3-F1
#
_entry.id   AF-A0A242NSJ3-F1
#
_cell.length_a   1.000
_cell.length_b   1.000
_cell.length_c   1.000
_cell.angle_alpha   90.00
_cell.angle_beta   90.00
_cell.angle_gamma   90.00
#
_symmetry.space_group_name_H-M   'P 1'
#
loop_
_entity.id
_entity.type
_entity.pdbx_description
1 polymer ?
#
loop_
_entity_poly.entity_id
_entity_poly.type
_entity_poly.pdbx_seq_one_letter_code
_entity_poly.pdbx_strand_id
1 'polypeptide(L)'
;MKKVAIIISSAPHSTAKGREALDTALALSTFNHISVFFIGDGVFHLLANQHPELILMRDYIATFNMLELYDIEDVYVCKASLDERKLSQTPLNIANQVIDKNQLTQLLANQDVILRF
;
A
#
# COMPACT_ATOMS: atom_id res chain seq x y z
N MET A 1 -6.01 7.15 20.51
CA MET A 1 -5.43 6.34 19.43
C MET A 1 -4.93 7.28 18.35
N LYS A 2 -3.79 6.99 17.72
CA LYS A 2 -3.24 7.84 16.65
C LYS A 2 -3.72 7.37 15.27
N LYS A 3 -3.80 8.29 14.32
CA LYS A 3 -3.94 8.01 12.88
C LYS A 3 -2.54 7.88 12.27
N VAL A 4 -2.22 6.70 11.76
CA VAL A 4 -0.90 6.38 11.21
C VAL A 4 -1.03 6.05 9.73
N ALA A 5 -0.36 6.83 8.90
CA ALA A 5 -0.21 6.53 7.49
C ALA A 5 1.01 5.66 7.23
N ILE A 6 0.80 4.52 6.57
CA ILE A 6 1.84 3.67 6.02
C ILE A 6 1.93 3.96 4.53
N ILE A 7 3.00 4.61 4.10
CA ILE A 7 3.24 4.92 2.68
C ILE A 7 4.21 3.88 2.10
N ILE A 8 3.76 3.17 1.07
CA ILE A 8 4.57 2.25 0.27
C ILE A 8 4.94 2.98 -1.02
N SER A 9 6.24 3.28 -1.20
CA SER A 9 6.73 4.12 -2.31
C SER A 9 7.67 3.43 -3.30
N SER A 10 8.18 2.24 -2.96
CA SER A 10 9.07 1.44 -3.81
C SER A 10 8.33 0.29 -4.52
N ALA A 11 8.87 -0.20 -5.64
CA ALA A 11 8.38 -1.40 -6.30
C ALA A 11 8.54 -2.66 -5.41
N PRO A 12 7.67 -3.68 -5.58
CA PRO A 12 7.83 -4.95 -4.87
C PRO A 12 9.11 -5.67 -5.30
N HIS A 13 9.50 -6.65 -4.50
CA HIS A 13 10.61 -7.61 -4.72
C HIS A 13 12.04 -7.08 -4.80
N SER A 14 12.26 -5.81 -5.15
CA SER A 14 13.60 -5.21 -5.22
C SER A 14 14.24 -5.03 -3.83
N THR A 15 13.42 -4.85 -2.80
CA THR A 15 13.81 -4.68 -1.41
C THR A 15 12.75 -5.29 -0.48
N ALA A 16 13.07 -5.45 0.80
CA ALA A 16 12.13 -5.93 1.81
C ALA A 16 11.10 -4.88 2.25
N LYS A 17 11.20 -3.63 1.78
CA LYS A 17 10.43 -2.48 2.26
C LYS A 17 8.92 -2.66 2.18
N GLY A 18 8.41 -3.21 1.08
CA GLY A 18 6.97 -3.48 0.94
C GLY A 18 6.46 -4.49 1.96
N ARG A 19 7.23 -5.53 2.24
CA ARG A 19 6.92 -6.54 3.26
C ARG A 19 6.97 -5.93 4.66
N GLU A 20 8.00 -5.16 4.96
CA GLU A 20 8.15 -4.49 6.26
C GLU A 20 7.04 -3.45 6.50
N ALA A 21 6.60 -2.75 5.45
CA ALA A 21 5.45 -1.85 5.52
C ALA A 21 4.16 -2.59 5.87
N LEU A 22 3.91 -3.74 5.23
CA LEU A 22 2.76 -4.60 5.52
C LEU A 22 2.82 -5.15 6.96
N ASP A 23 3.95 -5.73 7.35
CA ASP A 23 4.16 -6.25 8.71
C ASP A 23 3.94 -5.14 9.76
N THR A 24 4.40 -3.91 9.48
CA THR A 24 4.20 -2.73 10.34
C THR A 24 2.73 -2.32 10.41
N ALA A 25 2.02 -2.28 9.27
CA ALA A 25 0.60 -1.95 9.23
C ALA A 25 -0.23 -2.91 10.09
N LEU A 26 0.00 -4.22 9.93
CA LEU A 26 -0.69 -5.27 10.68
C LEU A 26 -0.35 -5.25 12.17
N ALA A 27 0.92 -5.00 12.53
CA ALA A 27 1.32 -4.93 13.93
C ALA A 27 0.70 -3.72 14.66
N LEU A 28 0.62 -2.57 13.98
CA LEU A 28 0.14 -1.33 14.58
C LEU A 28 -1.39 -1.20 14.60
N SER A 29 -2.12 -1.94 13.75
CA SER A 29 -3.58 -1.85 13.65
C SER A 29 -4.31 -2.25 14.94
N THR A 30 -3.69 -3.11 15.75
CA THR A 30 -4.22 -3.48 17.09
C THR A 30 -4.43 -2.26 18.01
N PHE A 31 -3.66 -1.17 17.84
CA PHE A 31 -3.65 -0.03 18.77
C PHE A 31 -3.95 1.32 18.11
N ASN A 32 -3.85 1.41 16.78
CA ASN A 32 -3.92 2.65 16.02
C ASN A 32 -4.85 2.51 14.83
N HIS A 33 -5.36 3.64 14.36
CA HIS A 33 -6.08 3.68 13.10
C HIS A 33 -5.06 3.76 11.96
N ILE A 34 -5.07 2.77 11.08
CA ILE A 34 -4.08 2.61 10.01
C ILE A 34 -4.71 2.98 8.68
N SER A 35 -4.00 3.83 7.92
CA SER A 35 -4.29 4.07 6.51
C SER A 35 -3.07 3.66 5.69
N VAL A 36 -3.27 2.95 4.59
CA VAL A 36 -2.18 2.47 3.71
C VAL A 36 -2.24 3.22 2.39
N PHE A 37 -1.11 3.75 1.94
CA PHE A 37 -1.01 4.53 0.70
C PHE A 37 0.00 3.91 -0.25
N PHE A 38 -0.43 3.58 -1.46
CA PHE A 38 0.44 3.16 -2.56
C PHE A 38 0.73 4.36 -3.47
N ILE A 39 1.98 4.83 -3.47
CA ILE A 39 2.44 6.02 -4.18
C ILE A 39 3.68 5.69 -5.00
N GLY A 40 3.89 6.35 -6.15
CA GLY A 40 5.07 6.10 -6.98
C GLY A 40 5.12 4.64 -7.44
N ASP A 41 6.27 3.99 -7.27
CA ASP A 41 6.43 2.58 -7.64
C ASP A 41 5.70 1.62 -6.68
N GLY A 42 5.20 2.11 -5.56
CA GLY A 42 4.38 1.33 -4.63
C GLY A 42 3.19 0.67 -5.31
N VAL A 43 2.60 1.31 -6.33
CA VAL A 43 1.42 0.79 -7.04
C VAL A 43 1.64 -0.56 -7.71
N PHE A 44 2.90 -0.95 -7.99
CA PHE A 44 3.21 -2.26 -8.55
C PHE A 44 2.90 -3.42 -7.59
N HIS A 45 2.78 -3.18 -6.28
CA HIS A 45 2.34 -4.20 -5.32
C HIS A 45 0.91 -4.68 -5.60
N LEU A 46 0.11 -3.87 -6.27
CA LEU A 46 -1.32 -4.12 -6.50
C LEU A 46 -1.59 -4.99 -7.73
N LEU A 47 -0.55 -5.37 -8.49
CA LEU A 47 -0.70 -6.16 -9.70
C LEU A 47 -0.93 -7.64 -9.39
N ALA A 48 -1.76 -8.27 -10.22
CA ALA A 48 -2.03 -9.71 -10.16
C ALA A 48 -0.89 -10.58 -10.68
N ASN A 49 -0.93 -11.87 -10.32
CA ASN A 49 -0.08 -12.92 -10.90
C ASN A 49 1.43 -12.61 -10.83
N GLN A 50 1.87 -12.10 -9.68
CA GLN A 50 3.29 -11.92 -9.41
C GLN A 50 3.92 -13.27 -9.01
N HIS A 51 5.12 -13.54 -9.53
CA HIS A 51 5.85 -14.81 -9.33
C HIS A 51 7.24 -14.57 -8.71
N PRO A 52 7.31 -14.04 -7.47
CA PRO A 52 8.60 -13.71 -6.83
C PRO A 52 9.48 -14.94 -6.53
N GLU A 53 8.91 -16.14 -6.51
CA GLU A 53 9.65 -17.40 -6.38
C GLU A 53 10.69 -17.59 -7.50
N LEU A 54 10.42 -17.05 -8.71
CA LEU A 54 11.34 -17.12 -9.84
C LEU A 54 12.65 -16.34 -9.60
N ILE A 55 12.64 -15.41 -8.64
CA ILE A 55 13.80 -14.64 -8.20
C ILE A 55 14.18 -14.95 -6.74
N LEU A 56 13.77 -16.12 -6.23
CA LEU A 56 14.08 -16.61 -4.89
C LEU A 56 13.55 -15.72 -3.75
N MET A 57 12.52 -14.91 -4.02
CA MET A 57 11.88 -14.04 -3.05
C MET A 57 10.60 -14.67 -2.50
N ARG A 58 10.28 -14.37 -1.24
CA ARG A 58 9.01 -14.76 -0.63
C ARG A 58 7.87 -13.99 -1.29
N ASP A 59 6.80 -14.69 -1.65
CA ASP A 59 5.55 -14.06 -2.04
C ASP A 59 4.83 -13.46 -0.82
N TYR A 60 4.93 -12.15 -0.67
CA TYR A 60 4.18 -11.38 0.33
C TYR A 60 3.04 -10.56 -0.28
N ILE A 61 2.86 -10.61 -1.62
CA ILE A 61 1.81 -9.85 -2.30
C ILE A 61 0.44 -10.39 -1.90
N ALA A 62 0.29 -11.72 -1.88
CA ALA A 62 -0.93 -12.37 -1.42
C ALA A 62 -1.31 -12.01 0.04
N THR A 63 -0.33 -11.62 0.86
CA THR A 63 -0.54 -11.25 2.27
C THR A 63 -1.22 -9.88 2.41
N PHE A 64 -1.23 -9.02 1.39
CA PHE A 64 -1.97 -7.75 1.45
C PHE A 64 -3.49 -7.94 1.59
N ASN A 65 -4.03 -9.11 1.25
CA ASN A 65 -5.43 -9.44 1.54
C ASN A 65 -5.74 -9.48 3.05
N MET A 66 -4.71 -9.61 3.91
CA MET A 66 -4.91 -9.51 5.36
C MET A 66 -5.32 -8.10 5.81
N LEU A 67 -5.10 -7.05 5.02
CA LEU A 67 -5.53 -5.69 5.41
C LEU A 67 -7.03 -5.66 5.73
N GLU A 68 -7.86 -6.28 4.88
CA GLU A 68 -9.31 -6.39 5.10
C GLU A 68 -9.64 -7.21 6.35
N LEU A 69 -8.93 -8.33 6.57
CA LEU A 69 -9.15 -9.19 7.75
C LEU A 69 -8.77 -8.52 9.08
N TYR A 70 -7.98 -7.45 9.03
CA TYR A 70 -7.54 -6.67 10.18
C TYR A 70 -8.27 -5.33 10.28
N ASP A 71 -9.41 -5.18 9.59
CA ASP A 71 -10.24 -3.97 9.53
C ASP A 71 -9.47 -2.72 9.05
N ILE A 72 -8.43 -2.90 8.22
CA ILE A 72 -7.68 -1.81 7.58
C ILE A 72 -8.35 -1.52 6.23
N GLU A 73 -9.43 -0.74 6.27
CA GLU A 73 -10.23 -0.38 5.09
C GLU A 73 -9.71 0.86 4.35
N ASP A 74 -8.94 1.71 5.04
CA ASP A 74 -8.38 2.96 4.52
C ASP A 74 -7.14 2.70 3.64
N VAL A 75 -7.38 2.05 2.50
CA VAL A 75 -6.36 1.70 1.51
C VAL A 75 -6.50 2.59 0.28
N TYR A 76 -5.47 3.39 0.02
CA TYR A 76 -5.49 4.46 -0.97
C TYR A 76 -4.40 4.25 -2.04
N VAL A 77 -4.75 4.57 -3.29
CA VAL A 77 -3.84 4.43 -4.43
C VAL A 77 -3.73 5.76 -5.17
N CYS A 78 -2.51 6.26 -5.37
CA CYS A 78 -2.28 7.51 -6.07
C CYS A 78 -2.60 7.37 -7.56
N LYS A 79 -3.64 8.08 -8.02
CA LYS A 79 -4.08 8.08 -9.42
C LYS A 79 -2.96 8.49 -10.38
N ALA A 80 -2.24 9.56 -10.06
CA ALA A 80 -1.14 10.03 -10.90
C ALA A 80 -0.03 8.97 -11.06
N SER A 81 0.24 8.20 -10.00
CA SER A 81 1.24 7.12 -10.05
C SER A 81 0.80 5.96 -10.94
N LEU A 82 -0.49 5.61 -10.95
CA LEU A 82 -1.07 4.64 -11.89
C LEU A 82 -0.97 5.17 -13.33
N ASP A 83 -1.36 6.43 -13.57
CA ASP A 83 -1.37 7.04 -14.89
C ASP A 83 0.04 7.09 -15.50
N GLU A 84 1.04 7.55 -14.74
CA GLU A 84 2.45 7.58 -15.16
C GLU A 84 3.00 6.21 -15.55
N ARG A 85 2.51 5.14 -14.90
CA ARG A 85 2.92 3.74 -15.14
C ARG A 85 2.00 3.00 -16.11
N LYS A 86 0.99 3.68 -16.68
CA LYS A 86 -0.02 3.12 -17.59
C LYS A 86 -0.83 1.97 -16.98
N LEU A 87 -1.17 2.07 -15.69
CA LEU A 87 -1.89 1.06 -14.92
C LEU A 87 -3.35 1.45 -14.60
N SER A 88 -3.85 2.57 -15.11
CA SER A 88 -5.15 3.12 -14.72
C SER A 88 -6.36 2.23 -15.08
N GLN A 89 -6.18 1.32 -16.04
CA GLN A 89 -7.19 0.34 -16.47
C GLN A 89 -6.86 -1.09 -15.99
N THR A 90 -5.79 -1.24 -15.21
CA THR A 90 -5.34 -2.53 -14.72
C THR A 90 -6.12 -2.90 -13.47
N PRO A 91 -6.67 -4.12 -13.37
CA PRO A 91 -7.31 -4.58 -12.15
C PRO A 91 -6.28 -4.62 -11.01
N LEU A 92 -6.69 -4.12 -9.84
CA LEU A 92 -5.87 -4.06 -8.64
C LEU A 92 -6.34 -5.15 -7.68
N ASN A 93 -5.40 -5.85 -7.05
CA ASN A 93 -5.64 -7.12 -6.37
C ASN A 93 -6.22 -7.04 -4.95
N ILE A 94 -6.41 -5.84 -4.41
CA ILE A 94 -6.95 -5.63 -3.06
C ILE A 94 -8.02 -4.54 -3.10
N ALA A 95 -8.95 -4.55 -2.13
CA ALA A 95 -9.89 -3.46 -1.95
C ALA A 95 -9.12 -2.14 -1.74
N ASN A 96 -9.43 -1.12 -2.54
CA ASN A 96 -8.72 0.14 -2.52
C ASN A 96 -9.56 1.29 -3.09
N GLN A 97 -9.14 2.50 -2.75
CA GLN A 97 -9.70 3.75 -3.27
C GLN A 97 -8.63 4.48 -4.08
N VAL A 98 -8.86 4.63 -5.39
CA VAL A 98 -7.99 5.47 -6.24
C VAL A 98 -8.29 6.93 -5.98
N ILE A 99 -7.28 7.68 -5.53
CA ILE A 99 -7.41 9.07 -5.10
C ILE A 99 -6.55 10.01 -5.93
N ASP A 100 -7.02 11.23 -6.14
CA ASP A 100 -6.26 12.28 -6.80
C ASP A 100 -5.26 12.98 -5.85
N LYS A 101 -4.49 13.91 -6.39
CA LYS A 101 -3.47 14.66 -5.66
C LYS A 101 -4.04 15.49 -4.50
N ASN A 102 -5.23 16.07 -4.67
CA ASN A 102 -5.84 16.91 -3.66
C ASN A 102 -6.34 16.06 -2.49
N GLN A 103 -7.03 14.95 -2.80
CA GLN A 103 -7.47 13.97 -1.81
C GLN A 103 -6.27 13.38 -1.05
N LEU A 104 -5.20 13.01 -1.74
CA LEU A 104 -3.97 12.50 -1.12
C LEU A 104 -3.38 13.51 -0.12
N THR A 105 -3.29 14.78 -0.52
CA THR A 105 -2.75 15.84 0.35
C THR A 105 -3.62 16.02 1.60
N GLN A 106 -4.95 16.04 1.43
CA GLN A 106 -5.89 16.17 2.54
C GLN A 106 -5.83 14.97 3.50
N LEU A 107 -5.82 13.75 2.96
CA LEU A 107 -5.77 12.52 3.75
C LEU A 107 -4.47 12.42 4.55
N LEU A 108 -3.32 12.76 3.96
CA LEU A 108 -2.04 12.75 4.67
C LEU A 108 -1.93 13.86 5.72
N ALA A 109 -2.50 15.05 5.46
CA ALA A 109 -2.52 16.14 6.43
C ALA A 109 -3.33 15.80 7.70
N ASN A 110 -4.25 14.84 7.61
CA ASN A 110 -5.08 14.38 8.73
C ASN A 110 -4.41 13.26 9.57
N GLN A 111 -3.16 12.90 9.29
CA GLN A 111 -2.44 11.81 9.97
C GLN A 111 -1.55 12.37 11.07
N ASP A 112 -1.53 11.70 12.22
CA ASP A 112 -0.65 12.08 13.33
C ASP A 112 0.80 11.64 13.09
N VAL A 113 0.97 10.53 12.36
CA VAL A 113 2.27 9.92 12.06
C VAL A 113 2.27 9.42 10.62
N ILE A 114 3.37 9.64 9.92
CA ILE A 114 3.61 9.12 8.57
C ILE A 114 4.88 8.27 8.59
N LEU A 115 4.75 7.00 8.24
CA LEU A 115 5.85 6.07 8.05
C LEU A 115 5.96 5.76 6.55
N ARG A 116 7.12 6.06 5.95
CA ARG A 116 7.35 5.82 4.52
C ARG A 116 8.39 4.74 4.29
N PHE A 117 8.04 3.81 3.43
CA PHE A 117 8.86 2.68 3.01
C PHE A 117 9.26 2.84 1.53
#